data_AF-Q8TCN6-F1
#
_entry.id   AF-Q8TCN6-F1
#
_cell.length_a   1.000
_cell.length_b   1.000
_cell.length_c   1.000
_cell.angle_alpha   90.00
_cell.angle_beta   90.00
_cell.angle_gamma   90.00
#
_symmetry.space_group_name_H-M   'P 1'
#
loop_
_entity.id
_entity.type
_entity.pdbx_description
1 polymer ?
#
loop_
_entity_poly.entity_id
_entity_poly.type
_entity_poly.pdbx_seq_one_letter_code
_entity_poly.pdbx_strand_id
1 'polypeptide(L)'
;MEGQVVGRVFRLFQRRLLQLRAGPPQDNSGEALKEPERAQEHSLPNFAGGQHFFEYLLVVSLKKKRSEDDYEPIITYQFPKRENLLRGQQEEEERLLKAIPLFCFPDGNEWASLTEYPRETFSFVLTNVDGSRKIGYCRRLLPAGPGPRLPKVYCIISCIGCFGLFSKILDEVEKRHQISMAVIYPFMQGLREAAFPAPGKTVTLKSFIPDSGTE
;
A
#
# COMPACT_ATOMS: atom_id res chain seq x y z
N MET A 1 -8.92 47.17 31.57
CA MET A 1 -8.26 47.19 30.25
C MET A 1 -8.74 45.97 29.49
N GLU A 2 -9.31 46.19 28.29
CA GLU A 2 -9.46 45.27 27.13
C GLU A 2 -9.87 43.80 27.37
N GLY A 3 -10.83 43.19 26.65
CA GLY A 3 -11.62 43.67 25.53
C GLY A 3 -12.61 42.57 25.09
N GLN A 4 -13.89 42.91 25.19
CA GLN A 4 -15.10 42.22 24.74
C GLN A 4 -15.09 41.85 23.23
N VAL A 5 -15.89 40.85 22.80
CA VAL A 5 -16.86 40.89 21.64
C VAL A 5 -17.18 39.52 21.00
N VAL A 6 -18.48 39.19 21.06
CA VAL A 6 -19.39 38.49 20.10
C VAL A 6 -18.84 37.81 18.82
N GLY A 7 -19.38 36.63 18.47
CA GLY A 7 -19.14 36.01 17.15
C GLY A 7 -19.97 34.78 16.72
N ARG A 8 -21.30 34.74 16.91
CA ARG A 8 -22.17 33.68 16.33
C ARG A 8 -22.51 34.00 14.86
N VAL A 9 -21.65 33.59 13.92
CA VAL A 9 -21.81 33.72 12.46
C VAL A 9 -21.07 32.54 11.79
N PHE A 10 -21.58 31.76 10.82
CA PHE A 10 -22.89 31.66 10.15
C PHE A 10 -23.33 30.17 10.05
N ARG A 11 -24.65 29.92 9.99
CA ARG A 11 -25.24 29.01 8.99
C ARG A 11 -26.01 29.90 8.02
N LEU A 12 -25.84 29.73 6.70
CA LEU A 12 -26.77 30.10 5.59
C LEU A 12 -26.03 30.47 4.29
N PHE A 13 -25.61 29.45 3.55
CA PHE A 13 -25.65 29.43 2.08
C PHE A 13 -26.26 28.06 1.72
N GLN A 14 -27.59 27.90 1.79
CA GLN A 14 -28.47 28.04 0.62
C GLN A 14 -27.75 27.55 -0.66
N ARG A 15 -28.04 26.37 -1.21
CA ARG A 15 -29.38 25.81 -1.47
C ARG A 15 -30.29 26.83 -2.17
N ARG A 16 -29.78 27.45 -3.26
CA ARG A 16 -30.56 28.17 -4.28
C ARG A 16 -29.79 28.29 -5.60
N LEU A 17 -29.92 27.26 -6.45
CA LEU A 17 -29.85 27.36 -7.91
C LEU A 17 -30.42 26.09 -8.56
N LEU A 18 -31.64 25.75 -8.14
CA LEU A 18 -32.62 25.09 -9.00
C LEU A 18 -33.67 26.14 -9.37
N GLN A 19 -34.24 26.02 -10.57
CA GLN A 19 -35.28 26.89 -11.17
C GLN A 19 -34.85 28.23 -11.81
N LEU A 20 -34.20 28.10 -12.96
CA LEU A 20 -34.52 28.83 -14.19
C LEU A 20 -34.53 27.80 -15.33
N ARG A 21 -35.42 27.77 -16.33
CA ARG A 21 -36.76 28.37 -16.55
C ARG A 21 -37.39 27.55 -17.70
N ALA A 22 -38.71 27.31 -17.71
CA ALA A 22 -39.32 26.31 -18.60
C ALA A 22 -39.83 26.83 -19.96
N GLY A 23 -39.84 25.93 -20.97
CA GLY A 23 -40.67 25.96 -22.19
C GLY A 23 -39.95 26.37 -23.50
N PRO A 24 -40.47 26.00 -24.70
CA PRO A 24 -41.52 25.03 -25.05
C PRO A 24 -41.02 23.90 -26.01
N PRO A 25 -41.84 22.91 -26.41
CA PRO A 25 -41.40 21.80 -27.29
C PRO A 25 -41.55 22.12 -28.79
N GLN A 26 -40.73 21.46 -29.63
CA GLN A 26 -41.03 21.25 -31.05
C GLN A 26 -40.74 19.80 -31.46
N ASP A 27 -41.51 19.36 -32.45
CA ASP A 27 -41.67 18.00 -32.93
C ASP A 27 -41.08 17.89 -34.34
N ASN A 28 -40.22 16.89 -34.60
CA ASN A 28 -40.27 16.17 -35.88
C ASN A 28 -39.42 14.90 -35.91
N SER A 29 -39.88 13.97 -36.74
CA SER A 29 -39.26 12.67 -37.03
C SER A 29 -38.12 12.75 -38.05
N GLY A 30 -37.22 11.74 -38.02
CA GLY A 30 -36.21 11.53 -39.06
C GLY A 30 -35.25 10.38 -38.73
N GLU A 31 -35.40 9.23 -39.40
CA GLU A 31 -34.42 8.14 -39.33
C GLU A 31 -33.15 8.47 -40.12
N ALA A 32 -31.97 8.29 -39.53
CA ALA A 32 -30.70 8.21 -40.26
C ALA A 32 -29.66 7.35 -39.53
N LEU A 33 -28.98 6.53 -40.33
CA LEU A 33 -28.20 5.34 -39.99
C LEU A 33 -26.80 5.63 -39.35
N LYS A 34 -26.40 4.83 -38.35
CA LYS A 34 -25.02 4.46 -37.92
C LYS A 34 -24.02 5.53 -37.43
N GLU A 35 -23.62 5.38 -36.16
CA GLU A 35 -22.21 5.21 -35.77
C GLU A 35 -22.11 4.07 -34.73
N PRO A 36 -20.98 3.33 -34.64
CA PRO A 36 -20.76 2.40 -33.54
C PRO A 36 -20.32 3.19 -32.29
N GLU A 37 -21.07 3.06 -31.19
CA GLU A 37 -20.64 3.57 -29.89
C GLU A 37 -19.34 2.87 -29.47
N ARG A 38 -18.21 3.53 -29.77
CA ARG A 38 -16.91 3.14 -29.26
C ARG A 38 -16.94 3.40 -27.76
N ALA A 39 -17.24 2.36 -26.99
CA ALA A 39 -17.16 2.40 -25.54
C ALA A 39 -15.85 3.07 -25.16
N GLN A 40 -15.94 4.23 -24.51
CA GLN A 40 -14.77 4.90 -23.97
C GLN A 40 -14.29 4.03 -22.81
N GLU A 41 -13.39 3.10 -23.14
CA GLU A 41 -12.46 2.55 -22.18
C GLU A 41 -11.75 3.75 -21.56
N HIS A 42 -12.22 4.16 -20.38
CA HIS A 42 -11.52 5.06 -19.50
C HIS A 42 -10.23 4.34 -19.09
N SER A 43 -9.23 4.45 -19.96
CA SER A 43 -7.86 4.09 -19.65
C SER A 43 -7.49 4.84 -18.38
N LEU A 44 -7.37 4.07 -17.30
CA LEU A 44 -6.90 4.59 -16.03
C LEU A 44 -5.61 5.34 -16.33
N PRO A 45 -5.45 6.60 -15.84
CA PRO A 45 -4.29 7.40 -16.18
C PRO A 45 -3.03 6.60 -15.87
N ASN A 46 -2.07 6.57 -16.81
CA ASN A 46 -0.81 5.86 -16.65
C ASN A 46 -0.13 6.31 -15.35
N PHE A 47 -0.35 5.56 -14.27
CA PHE A 47 0.39 5.72 -13.04
C PHE A 47 1.85 5.42 -13.36
N ALA A 48 2.76 6.29 -12.95
CA ALA A 48 4.20 6.15 -13.19
C ALA A 48 4.85 5.05 -12.30
N GLY A 49 4.09 4.00 -11.95
CA GLY A 49 4.57 2.76 -11.34
C GLY A 49 4.34 1.62 -12.33
N GLY A 50 5.35 0.75 -12.50
CA GLY A 50 5.37 -0.28 -13.55
C GLY A 50 4.27 -1.34 -13.45
N GLN A 51 4.26 -2.29 -14.41
CA GLN A 51 3.24 -3.33 -14.61
C GLN A 51 3.09 -4.36 -13.46
N HIS A 52 3.74 -4.16 -12.31
CA HIS A 52 3.79 -5.10 -11.20
C HIS A 52 2.75 -4.77 -10.11
N PHE A 53 2.31 -5.77 -9.37
CA PHE A 53 1.41 -5.59 -8.22
C PHE A 53 1.99 -4.70 -7.12
N PHE A 54 3.31 -4.71 -6.94
CA PHE A 54 3.99 -3.95 -5.90
C PHE A 54 5.42 -3.59 -6.33
N GLU A 55 5.98 -2.59 -5.68
CA GLU A 55 7.36 -2.14 -5.85
C GLU A 55 8.30 -2.93 -4.95
N TYR A 56 7.99 -3.03 -3.65
CA TYR A 56 8.81 -3.72 -2.66
C TYR A 56 8.00 -4.62 -1.71
N LEU A 57 8.61 -5.73 -1.28
CA LEU A 57 8.39 -6.36 0.02
C LEU A 57 9.60 -6.09 0.91
N LEU A 58 9.35 -5.53 2.09
CA LEU A 58 10.36 -5.27 3.11
C LEU A 58 10.02 -6.02 4.40
N VAL A 59 11.04 -6.52 5.10
CA VAL A 59 10.89 -6.95 6.51
C VAL A 59 11.65 -5.96 7.39
N VAL A 60 10.90 -5.19 8.17
CA VAL A 60 11.44 -4.25 9.14
C VAL A 60 11.52 -4.92 10.50
N SER A 61 12.67 -4.81 11.16
CA SER A 61 12.91 -5.30 12.53
C SER A 61 13.45 -4.17 13.40
N LEU A 62 13.24 -4.25 14.71
CA LEU A 62 13.83 -3.32 15.67
C LEU A 62 15.25 -3.75 16.04
N LYS A 63 16.18 -2.81 16.08
CA LYS A 63 17.58 -3.01 16.50
C LYS A 63 17.91 -2.07 17.65
N LYS A 64 18.50 -2.60 18.73
CA LYS A 64 18.89 -1.79 19.89
C LYS A 64 20.00 -0.81 19.53
N LYS A 65 19.85 0.46 19.90
CA LYS A 65 20.90 1.48 19.77
C LYS A 65 22.07 1.16 20.72
N ARG A 66 23.27 1.66 20.40
CA ARG A 66 24.48 1.41 21.21
C ARG A 66 24.57 2.25 22.49
N SER A 67 23.81 3.33 22.56
CA SER A 67 24.00 4.41 23.54
C SER A 67 22.81 4.66 24.46
N GLU A 68 21.66 4.03 24.16
CA GLU A 68 20.36 4.27 24.79
C GLU A 68 19.64 2.92 24.92
N ASP A 69 18.65 2.82 25.82
CA ASP A 69 17.78 1.64 25.96
C ASP A 69 16.67 1.58 24.88
N ASP A 70 16.97 2.21 23.73
CA ASP A 70 16.05 2.57 22.66
C ASP A 70 16.31 1.75 21.39
N TYR A 71 15.30 1.65 20.51
CA TYR A 71 15.32 0.82 19.31
C TYR A 71 15.18 1.66 18.04
N GLU A 72 15.99 1.35 17.03
CA GLU A 72 15.86 1.88 15.68
C GLU A 72 15.20 0.84 14.75
N PRO A 73 14.18 1.20 13.96
CA PRO A 73 13.61 0.29 12.96
C PRO A 73 14.51 0.21 11.73
N ILE A 74 14.91 -1.00 11.35
CA ILE A 74 15.82 -1.27 10.23
C ILE A 74 15.23 -2.27 9.24
N ILE A 75 15.55 -2.08 7.95
CA ILE A 75 15.22 -3.05 6.91
C ILE A 75 16.18 -4.24 7.03
N THR A 76 15.65 -5.41 7.37
CA THR A 76 16.39 -6.68 7.51
C THR A 76 16.27 -7.61 6.30
N TYR A 77 15.27 -7.39 5.46
CA TYR A 77 15.10 -8.05 4.17
C TYR A 77 14.42 -7.09 3.19
N GLN A 78 14.85 -7.12 1.94
CA GLN A 78 14.29 -6.34 0.84
C GLN A 78 14.17 -7.22 -0.40
N PHE A 79 13.01 -7.18 -1.03
CA PHE A 79 12.73 -7.74 -2.35
C PHE A 79 11.96 -6.71 -3.19
N PRO A 80 12.28 -6.51 -4.49
CA PRO A 80 13.48 -6.99 -5.17
C PRO A 80 14.75 -6.32 -4.60
N LYS A 81 15.92 -6.89 -4.89
CA LYS A 81 17.19 -6.25 -4.54
C LYS A 81 17.39 -5.01 -5.40
N ARG A 82 18.21 -4.07 -4.92
CA ARG A 82 18.62 -2.88 -5.68
C ARG A 82 19.33 -3.29 -6.97
N GLU A 83 18.84 -2.81 -8.10
CA GLU A 83 19.42 -3.03 -9.42
C GLU A 83 19.50 -1.71 -10.18
N ASN A 84 20.74 -1.27 -10.48
CA ASN A 84 21.15 -0.28 -11.49
C ASN A 84 20.14 0.81 -11.92
N LEU A 85 19.60 1.57 -10.96
CA LEU A 85 18.73 2.73 -11.23
C LEU A 85 19.54 3.95 -11.71
N LEU A 86 18.87 4.85 -12.44
CA LEU A 86 19.41 6.17 -12.73
C LEU A 86 19.53 7.00 -11.44
N ARG A 87 20.55 7.87 -11.33
CA ARG A 87 20.89 8.57 -10.07
C ARG A 87 19.70 9.26 -9.39
N GLY A 88 18.82 9.92 -10.16
CA GLY A 88 17.63 10.57 -9.60
C GLY A 88 16.60 9.59 -9.02
N GLN A 89 16.38 8.44 -9.67
CA GLN A 89 15.51 7.37 -9.17
C GLN A 89 16.10 6.72 -7.92
N GLN A 90 17.43 6.58 -7.87
CA GLN A 90 18.16 6.06 -6.70
C GLN A 90 18.04 7.00 -5.49
N GLU A 91 18.14 8.32 -5.69
CA GLU A 91 17.95 9.31 -4.62
C GLU A 91 16.51 9.29 -4.05
N GLU A 92 15.49 9.08 -4.90
CA GLU A 92 14.09 8.92 -4.47
C GLU A 92 13.87 7.58 -3.73
N GLU A 93 14.36 6.46 -4.29
CA GLU A 93 14.31 5.14 -3.64
C GLU A 93 14.98 5.18 -2.26
N GLU A 94 16.14 5.82 -2.13
CA GLU A 94 16.84 5.91 -0.85
C GLU A 94 16.03 6.69 0.20
N ARG A 95 15.37 7.79 -0.19
CA ARG A 95 14.45 8.52 0.70
C ARG A 95 13.27 7.64 1.12
N LEU A 96 12.69 6.89 0.17
CA LEU A 96 11.59 5.98 0.42
C LEU A 96 11.98 4.88 1.43
N LEU A 97 13.10 4.19 1.18
CA LEU A 97 13.62 3.11 2.04
C LEU A 97 14.08 3.61 3.42
N LYS A 98 14.46 4.89 3.55
CA LYS A 98 14.73 5.53 4.86
C LYS A 98 13.44 5.88 5.62
N ALA A 99 12.38 6.26 4.93
CA ALA A 99 11.11 6.64 5.55
C ALA A 99 10.30 5.42 6.02
N ILE A 100 10.18 4.37 5.19
CA ILE A 100 9.29 3.22 5.46
C ILE A 100 9.48 2.58 6.85
N PRO A 101 10.70 2.36 7.38
CA PRO A 101 10.88 1.78 8.71
C PRO A 101 10.21 2.57 9.83
N LEU A 102 10.20 3.90 9.72
CA LEU A 102 9.55 4.80 10.68
C LEU A 102 8.02 4.70 10.64
N PHE A 103 7.44 4.42 9.45
CA PHE A 103 6.00 4.16 9.33
C PHE A 103 5.61 2.72 9.71
N CYS A 104 6.55 1.76 9.67
CA CYS A 104 6.35 0.41 10.19
C CYS A 104 6.39 0.37 11.73
N PHE A 105 7.18 1.24 12.34
CA PHE A 105 7.30 1.41 13.80
C PHE A 105 7.22 2.90 14.18
N PRO A 106 6.04 3.54 14.09
CA PRO A 106 5.84 4.91 14.55
C PRO A 106 6.01 5.05 16.08
N ASP A 107 5.92 3.91 16.76
CA ASP A 107 6.10 3.62 18.19
C ASP A 107 7.53 3.16 18.53
N GLY A 108 8.50 3.35 17.62
CA GLY A 108 9.88 2.82 17.70
C GLY A 108 10.59 3.01 19.06
N ASN A 109 10.29 4.13 19.74
CA ASN A 109 10.89 4.54 21.01
C ASN A 109 10.27 3.90 22.28
N GLU A 110 9.16 3.17 22.15
CA GLU A 110 8.40 2.63 23.30
C GLU A 110 8.49 1.10 23.41
N TRP A 111 9.34 0.46 22.61
CA TRP A 111 9.41 -0.99 22.52
C TRP A 111 10.23 -1.66 23.61
N ALA A 112 9.64 -2.69 24.22
CA ALA A 112 10.31 -3.70 25.03
C ALA A 112 10.28 -5.07 24.32
N SER A 113 11.10 -6.01 24.78
CA SER A 113 11.02 -7.41 24.33
C SER A 113 9.78 -8.09 24.91
N LEU A 114 9.00 -8.75 24.06
CA LEU A 114 7.71 -9.36 24.42
C LEU A 114 7.76 -10.88 24.26
N THR A 115 7.01 -11.61 25.08
CA THR A 115 6.77 -13.05 24.90
C THR A 115 5.56 -13.31 24.00
N GLU A 116 4.55 -12.45 24.09
CA GLU A 116 3.29 -12.50 23.33
C GLU A 116 2.97 -11.12 22.75
N TYR A 117 2.41 -11.08 21.55
CA TYR A 117 1.92 -9.85 20.91
C TYR A 117 0.83 -10.24 19.89
N PRO A 118 -0.31 -9.54 19.85
CA PRO A 118 -1.37 -9.81 18.88
C PRO A 118 -0.91 -9.51 17.46
N ARG A 119 -1.38 -10.29 16.49
CA ARG A 119 -1.09 -10.05 15.07
C ARG A 119 -1.88 -8.82 14.58
N GLU A 120 -1.18 -7.79 14.12
CA GLU A 120 -1.79 -6.55 13.65
C GLU A 120 -1.66 -6.39 12.13
N THR A 121 -2.70 -5.86 11.51
CA THR A 121 -2.68 -5.48 10.08
C THR A 121 -3.07 -4.01 9.97
N PHE A 122 -2.23 -3.21 9.33
CA PHE A 122 -2.47 -1.77 9.13
C PHE A 122 -1.95 -1.33 7.77
N SER A 123 -2.22 -0.08 7.40
CA SER A 123 -1.63 0.52 6.21
C SER A 123 -1.35 2.01 6.41
N PHE A 124 -0.27 2.50 5.82
CA PHE A 124 0.08 3.91 5.77
C PHE A 124 0.17 4.40 4.31
N VAL A 125 0.12 5.72 4.13
CA VAL A 125 0.24 6.35 2.81
C VAL A 125 1.45 7.29 2.81
N LEU A 126 2.39 7.03 1.91
CA LEU A 126 3.50 7.93 1.59
C LEU A 126 3.05 8.83 0.45
N THR A 127 3.03 10.13 0.68
CA THR A 127 2.76 11.14 -0.36
C THR A 127 4.07 11.83 -0.71
N ASN A 128 4.43 11.80 -1.98
CA ASN A 128 5.65 12.46 -2.49
C ASN A 128 5.33 13.92 -2.88
N VAL A 129 6.36 14.73 -3.14
CA VAL A 129 6.26 16.18 -3.38
C VAL A 129 5.49 16.51 -4.66
N ASP A 130 5.50 15.61 -5.64
CA ASP A 130 4.70 15.68 -6.87
C ASP A 130 3.21 15.33 -6.66
N GLY A 131 2.80 14.97 -5.44
CA GLY A 131 1.46 14.55 -5.10
C GLY A 131 1.17 13.06 -5.39
N SER A 132 2.14 12.32 -5.94
CA SER A 132 2.03 10.86 -6.11
C SER A 132 1.94 10.16 -4.76
N ARG A 133 1.30 8.98 -4.73
CA ARG A 133 1.01 8.24 -3.49
C ARG A 133 1.43 6.79 -3.63
N LYS A 134 2.11 6.29 -2.59
CA LYS A 134 2.41 4.87 -2.39
C LYS A 134 1.78 4.42 -1.08
N ILE A 135 1.24 3.21 -1.05
CA ILE A 135 0.58 2.62 0.11
C ILE A 135 1.50 1.53 0.66
N GLY A 136 1.82 1.63 1.95
CA GLY A 136 2.48 0.56 2.68
C GLY A 136 1.43 -0.31 3.36
N TYR A 137 1.34 -1.59 2.96
CA TYR A 137 0.49 -2.60 3.59
C TYR A 137 1.32 -3.41 4.57
N CYS A 138 0.94 -3.37 5.85
CA CYS A 138 1.75 -3.87 6.95
C CYS A 138 1.09 -5.01 7.70
N ARG A 139 1.87 -6.05 7.99
CA ARG A 139 1.55 -7.12 8.93
C ARG A 139 2.61 -7.13 10.02
N ARG A 140 2.26 -6.69 11.24
CA ARG A 140 3.13 -6.73 12.42
C ARG A 140 2.83 -7.99 13.22
N LEU A 141 3.88 -8.76 13.51
CA LEU A 141 3.77 -10.01 14.27
C LEU A 141 5.03 -10.28 15.08
N LEU A 142 4.90 -11.16 16.06
CA LEU A 142 6.00 -11.62 16.89
C LEU A 142 6.59 -12.92 16.30
N PRO A 143 7.84 -12.94 15.81
CA PRO A 143 8.42 -14.11 15.14
C PRO A 143 8.44 -15.35 16.04
N ALA A 144 8.26 -16.55 15.48
CA ALA A 144 8.33 -17.78 16.26
C ALA A 144 9.72 -17.99 16.90
N GLY A 145 9.76 -18.48 18.15
CA GLY A 145 10.98 -18.73 18.93
C GLY A 145 10.75 -18.65 20.44
N PRO A 146 11.64 -19.19 21.28
CA PRO A 146 11.50 -19.15 22.74
C PRO A 146 11.84 -17.76 23.31
N GLY A 147 11.15 -17.39 24.40
CA GLY A 147 11.51 -16.24 25.24
C GLY A 147 11.16 -14.85 24.69
N PRO A 148 11.58 -13.78 25.40
CA PRO A 148 11.33 -12.40 25.00
C PRO A 148 12.00 -12.04 23.69
N ARG A 149 11.24 -11.46 22.77
CA ARG A 149 11.63 -11.21 21.38
C ARG A 149 10.94 -9.92 20.88
N LEU A 150 11.47 -9.32 19.81
CA LEU A 150 10.91 -8.09 19.25
C LEU A 150 10.01 -8.42 18.05
N PRO A 151 8.93 -7.66 17.82
CA PRO A 151 8.09 -7.85 16.64
C PRO A 151 8.83 -7.49 15.36
N LYS A 152 8.33 -8.01 14.24
CA LYS A 152 8.72 -7.66 12.88
C LYS A 152 7.51 -7.20 12.09
N VAL A 153 7.75 -6.33 11.11
CA VAL A 153 6.72 -5.87 10.17
C VAL A 153 7.09 -6.33 8.77
N TYR A 154 6.18 -7.10 8.16
CA TYR A 154 6.17 -7.35 6.72
C TYR A 154 5.43 -6.20 6.06
N CYS A 155 6.10 -5.46 5.18
CA CYS A 155 5.56 -4.28 4.52
C CYS A 155 5.61 -4.44 3.00
N ILE A 156 4.46 -4.40 2.34
CA ILE A 156 4.37 -4.35 0.87
C ILE A 156 4.11 -2.90 0.44
N ILE A 157 4.95 -2.36 -0.44
CA ILE A 157 4.81 -1.02 -1.00
C ILE A 157 4.19 -1.11 -2.40
N SER A 158 3.05 -0.47 -2.62
CA SER A 158 2.39 -0.44 -3.93
C SER A 158 1.64 0.88 -4.16
N CYS A 159 1.52 1.30 -5.42
CA CYS A 159 0.59 2.36 -5.84
C CYS A 159 -0.87 1.88 -5.92
N ILE A 160 -1.12 0.57 -5.87
CA ILE A 160 -2.44 -0.04 -6.05
C ILE A 160 -3.24 -0.03 -4.74
N GLY A 161 -4.38 0.64 -4.74
CA GLY A 161 -5.31 0.68 -3.61
C GLY A 161 -6.16 -0.59 -3.46
N CYS A 162 -5.58 -1.71 -3.00
CA CYS A 162 -6.32 -2.98 -2.84
C CYS A 162 -5.99 -3.73 -1.53
N PHE A 163 -6.43 -3.20 -0.39
CA PHE A 163 -6.15 -3.77 0.94
C PHE A 163 -6.47 -5.27 1.06
N GLY A 164 -7.61 -5.72 0.51
CA GLY A 164 -8.00 -7.13 0.55
C GLY A 164 -7.08 -8.07 -0.24
N LEU A 165 -6.43 -7.58 -1.31
CA LEU A 165 -5.42 -8.34 -2.05
C LEU A 165 -4.11 -8.41 -1.27
N PHE A 166 -3.59 -7.26 -0.81
CA PHE A 166 -2.31 -7.24 -0.09
C PHE A 166 -2.38 -7.89 1.29
N SER A 167 -3.52 -7.87 1.98
CA SER A 167 -3.72 -8.66 3.20
C SER A 167 -3.57 -10.16 2.93
N LYS A 168 -4.17 -10.67 1.83
CA LYS A 168 -4.02 -12.09 1.44
C LYS A 168 -2.59 -12.42 1.05
N ILE A 169 -1.91 -11.54 0.31
CA ILE A 169 -0.48 -11.72 -0.01
C ILE A 169 0.36 -11.76 1.28
N LEU A 170 0.06 -10.90 2.26
CA LEU A 170 0.74 -10.91 3.56
C LEU A 170 0.45 -12.17 4.39
N ASP A 171 -0.76 -12.73 4.33
CA ASP A 171 -1.07 -14.05 4.92
C ASP A 171 -0.20 -15.16 4.28
N GLU A 172 -0.03 -15.12 2.96
CA GLU A 172 0.81 -16.09 2.21
C GLU A 172 2.32 -15.90 2.45
N VAL A 173 2.78 -14.67 2.65
CA VAL A 173 4.15 -14.33 3.11
C VAL A 173 4.39 -14.86 4.53
N GLU A 174 3.42 -14.67 5.44
CA GLU A 174 3.47 -15.12 6.83
C GLU A 174 3.57 -16.64 6.93
N LYS A 175 2.72 -17.39 6.20
CA LYS A 175 2.81 -18.86 6.10
C LYS A 175 4.19 -19.31 5.61
N ARG A 176 4.68 -18.74 4.51
CA ARG A 176 5.98 -19.11 3.92
C ARG A 176 7.15 -18.78 4.85
N HIS A 177 7.06 -17.72 5.65
CA HIS A 177 8.10 -17.40 6.65
C HIS A 177 8.28 -18.50 7.69
N GLN A 178 7.19 -19.15 8.13
CA GLN A 178 7.23 -20.24 9.13
C GLN A 178 8.05 -21.45 8.64
N ILE A 179 8.19 -21.61 7.32
CA ILE A 179 8.99 -22.66 6.69
C ILE A 179 10.41 -22.16 6.43
N SER A 180 10.57 -21.07 5.66
CA SER A 180 11.87 -20.45 5.41
C SER A 180 11.75 -19.06 4.79
N MET A 181 12.67 -18.15 5.11
CA MET A 181 12.79 -16.87 4.39
C MET A 181 13.12 -17.07 2.90
N ALA A 182 13.75 -18.19 2.53
CA ALA A 182 14.12 -18.47 1.14
C ALA A 182 12.91 -18.71 0.22
N VAL A 183 11.83 -19.32 0.74
CA VAL A 183 10.62 -19.64 -0.07
C VAL A 183 9.73 -18.43 -0.34
N ILE A 184 10.00 -17.29 0.30
CA ILE A 184 9.32 -16.03 0.01
C ILE A 184 9.78 -15.45 -1.32
N TYR A 185 11.06 -15.60 -1.69
CA TYR A 185 11.59 -15.02 -2.93
C TYR A 185 10.86 -15.55 -4.18
N PRO A 186 10.70 -16.88 -4.41
CA PRO A 186 9.97 -17.39 -5.57
C PRO A 186 8.51 -16.95 -5.62
N PHE A 187 7.83 -16.86 -4.47
CA PHE A 187 6.44 -16.40 -4.39
C PHE A 187 6.30 -14.92 -4.78
N MET A 188 7.16 -14.05 -4.24
CA MET A 188 7.14 -12.62 -4.54
C MET A 188 7.63 -12.32 -5.97
N GLN A 189 8.52 -13.15 -6.51
CA GLN A 189 8.93 -13.08 -7.92
C GLN A 189 7.77 -13.46 -8.85
N GLY A 190 7.08 -14.57 -8.59
CA GLY A 190 5.88 -14.96 -9.35
C GLY A 190 4.81 -13.87 -9.33
N LEU A 191 4.57 -13.22 -8.17
CA LEU A 191 3.67 -12.07 -8.06
C LEU A 191 4.09 -10.89 -8.95
N ARG A 192 5.38 -10.59 -9.08
CA ARG A 192 5.86 -9.50 -9.97
C ARG A 192 5.73 -9.86 -11.45
N GLU A 193 5.90 -11.13 -11.80
CA GLU A 193 5.81 -11.63 -13.18
C GLU A 193 4.36 -11.85 -13.65
N ALA A 194 3.41 -12.01 -12.71
CA ALA A 194 2.00 -12.12 -13.03
C ALA A 194 1.42 -10.80 -13.59
N ALA A 195 0.57 -10.91 -14.61
CA ALA A 195 -0.20 -9.79 -15.11
C ALA A 195 -1.29 -9.38 -14.10
N PHE A 196 -1.58 -8.08 -14.00
CA PHE A 196 -2.70 -7.59 -13.19
C PHE A 196 -4.05 -8.10 -13.76
N PRO A 197 -5.01 -8.55 -12.93
CA PRO A 197 -6.26 -9.08 -13.45
C PRO A 197 -7.15 -7.93 -13.92
N ALA A 198 -7.90 -8.16 -15.01
CA ALA A 198 -9.05 -7.33 -15.30
C ALA A 198 -10.05 -7.37 -14.12
N PRO A 199 -10.80 -6.28 -13.84
CA PRO A 199 -11.80 -6.26 -12.76
C PRO A 199 -12.74 -7.47 -12.81
N GLY A 200 -12.92 -8.15 -11.67
CA GLY A 200 -13.72 -9.37 -11.57
C GLY A 200 -13.05 -10.66 -12.10
N LYS A 201 -11.77 -10.62 -12.51
CA LYS A 201 -10.96 -11.81 -12.80
C LYS A 201 -10.01 -12.13 -11.64
N THR A 202 -9.58 -13.39 -11.59
CA THR A 202 -8.64 -13.91 -10.57
C THR A 202 -7.26 -14.09 -11.18
N VAL A 203 -6.22 -13.74 -10.43
CA VAL A 203 -4.84 -14.17 -10.72
C VAL A 203 -4.57 -15.46 -9.98
N THR A 204 -4.12 -16.48 -10.71
CA THR A 204 -3.65 -17.74 -10.14
C THR A 204 -2.13 -17.76 -10.21
N LEU A 205 -1.49 -17.86 -9.05
CA LEU A 205 -0.05 -18.01 -8.91
C LEU A 205 0.25 -19.44 -8.52
N LYS A 206 1.02 -20.14 -9.36
CA LYS A 206 1.57 -21.44 -8.99
C LYS A 206 2.84 -21.19 -8.18
N SER A 207 2.83 -21.61 -6.92
CA SER A 207 3.98 -21.48 -6.03
C SER A 207 4.27 -22.82 -5.36
N PHE A 208 5.55 -23.15 -5.23
CA PHE A 208 5.98 -24.34 -4.52
C PHE A 208 6.25 -24.01 -3.05
N ILE A 209 5.63 -24.77 -2.16
CA ILE A 209 5.91 -24.77 -0.73
C ILE A 209 6.52 -26.13 -0.39
N PRO A 210 7.78 -26.19 0.10
CA PRO A 210 8.38 -27.42 0.60
C PRO A 210 7.45 -28.12 1.59
N ASP A 211 7.36 -29.44 1.49
CA ASP A 211 6.51 -30.34 2.29
C ASP A 211 4.98 -30.16 2.14
N SER A 212 4.49 -29.08 1.52
CA SER A 212 3.04 -28.89 1.21
C SER A 212 2.69 -29.08 -0.26
N GLY A 213 3.68 -29.02 -1.18
CA GLY A 213 3.49 -29.24 -2.61
C GLY A 213 3.35 -27.96 -3.43
N THR A 214 2.62 -28.02 -4.54
CA THR A 214 2.28 -26.85 -5.37
C THR A 214 0.87 -26.37 -5.08
N GLU A 215 0.75 -25.10 -4.68
CA GLU A 215 -0.52 -24.35 -4.59
C GLU A 215 -0.57 -23.27 -5.68
#